data_AF-A0A391P7B3-F1
#
_entry.id   AF-A0A391P7B3-F1
#
_cell.length_a   1.000
_cell.length_b   1.000
_cell.length_c   1.000
_cell.angle_alpha   90.00
_cell.angle_beta   90.00
_cell.angle_gamma   90.00
#
_symmetry.space_group_name_H-M   'P 1'
#
loop_
_entity.id
_entity.type
_entity.pdbx_description
1 polymer ?
#
loop_
_entity_poly.entity_id
_entity_poly.type
_entity_poly.pdbx_seq_one_letter_code
_entity_poly.pdbx_strand_id
1 'polypeptide(L)' 'VMPYSTFRLNLAVTAPYNADFDGDEMNLHVPQGIEAVAEVRHIMLVPHQIVSPKNNCPVIGIVQ' A
#
# COMPACT_ATOMS: atom_id res chain seq x y z
N VAL A 1 -7.26 4.33 -14.81
CA VAL A 1 -8.07 5.32 -14.07
C VAL A 1 -9.49 4.79 -14.02
N MET A 2 -10.11 4.74 -12.85
CA MET A 2 -11.47 4.22 -12.66
C MET A 2 -12.47 5.36 -12.44
N PRO A 3 -13.77 5.16 -12.73
CA PRO A 3 -14.80 6.12 -12.37
C PRO A 3 -14.97 6.22 -10.84
N TYR A 4 -15.70 7.25 -10.39
CA TYR A 4 -15.99 7.60 -9.00
C TYR A 4 -14.82 8.24 -8.23
N SER A 5 -15.13 8.91 -7.11
CA SER A 5 -14.19 9.74 -6.34
C SER A 5 -13.62 9.04 -5.10
N THR A 6 -13.39 7.72 -5.17
CA THR A 6 -12.81 6.94 -4.08
C THR A 6 -11.58 6.16 -4.53
N PHE A 7 -10.58 6.05 -3.65
CA PHE A 7 -9.45 5.18 -3.88
C PHE A 7 -9.87 3.72 -3.78
N ARG A 8 -9.36 2.88 -4.69
CA ARG A 8 -9.57 1.43 -4.65
C ARG A 8 -8.23 0.75 -4.42
N LEU A 9 -8.17 -0.06 -3.39
CA LEU A 9 -7.01 -0.86 -3.00
C LEU A 9 -7.42 -2.31 -2.75
N ASN A 10 -6.44 -3.21 -2.73
CA ASN A 10 -6.67 -4.63 -2.47
C ASN A 10 -6.97 -4.86 -0.97
N LEU A 11 -8.00 -5.66 -0.67
CA LEU A 11 -8.40 -6.04 0.69
C LEU A 11 -7.24 -6.60 1.52
N ALA A 12 -6.36 -7.41 0.93
CA ALA A 12 -5.21 -8.00 1.63
C ALA A 12 -4.21 -6.95 2.18
N VAL A 13 -4.29 -5.71 1.71
CA VAL A 13 -3.38 -4.62 2.04
C VAL A 13 -3.97 -3.68 3.11
N THR A 14 -5.19 -3.90 3.58
CA THR A 14 -5.79 -3.06 4.64
C THR A 14 -5.08 -3.21 5.98
N ALA A 15 -4.68 -4.45 6.34
CA ALA A 15 -3.99 -4.77 7.58
C ALA A 15 -2.70 -3.94 7.83
N PRO A 16 -1.74 -3.84 6.90
CA PRO A 16 -0.53 -3.04 7.13
C PRO A 16 -0.80 -1.53 7.22
N TYR A 17 -1.88 -1.02 6.63
CA TYR A 17 -2.28 0.38 6.77
C TYR A 17 -3.14 0.63 8.02
N ASN A 18 -3.57 -0.43 8.70
CA ASN A 18 -4.53 -0.35 9.79
C ASN A 18 -5.76 0.50 9.40
N ALA A 19 -6.24 0.30 8.17
CA ALA A 19 -7.36 1.03 7.59
C ALA A 19 -8.55 0.09 7.38
N ASP A 20 -9.76 0.64 7.43
CA ASP A 20 -10.97 -0.06 7.03
C ASP A 20 -11.73 0.74 5.93
N PHE A 21 -13.02 0.48 5.74
CA PHE A 21 -13.83 1.14 4.71
C PHE A 21 -15.06 1.86 5.29
N ASP A 22 -14.99 2.35 6.53
CA ASP A 22 -16.07 3.08 7.19
C ASP A 22 -16.09 4.60 6.89
N GLY A 23 -15.06 5.10 6.21
CA GLY A 23 -14.88 6.53 5.93
C GLY A 23 -13.43 7.00 5.87
N ASP A 24 -12.45 6.11 6.06
CA ASP A 24 -11.02 6.44 6.05
C ASP A 24 -10.56 7.21 4.79
N GLU A 25 -9.83 8.31 5.01
CA GLU A 25 -9.19 9.10 3.97
C GLU A 25 -7.70 8.73 3.86
N MET A 26 -7.22 8.54 2.64
CA MET A 26 -5.81 8.21 2.37
C MET A 26 -5.14 9.27 1.49
N ASN A 27 -3.86 9.53 1.76
CA ASN A 27 -3.06 10.47 0.98
C ASN A 27 -2.34 9.75 -0.18
N LEU A 28 -2.29 10.40 -1.34
CA LEU A 28 -1.51 9.94 -2.50
C LEU A 28 -0.46 10.98 -2.87
N HIS A 29 0.80 10.56 -2.90
CA HIS A 29 1.93 11.40 -3.28
C HIS A 29 2.57 10.87 -4.56
N VAL A 30 2.78 11.74 -5.56
CA VAL A 30 3.38 11.37 -6.84
C VAL A 30 4.84 11.80 -6.87
N PRO A 31 5.83 10.88 -6.87
CA PRO A 31 7.23 11.23 -6.99
C PRO A 31 7.52 11.90 -8.35
N GLN A 32 8.32 12.96 -8.33
CA GLN A 32 8.64 13.75 -9.54
C GLN A 32 10.03 13.42 -10.14
N GLY A 33 11.01 13.08 -9.30
CA GLY A 33 12.37 12.74 -9.73
C GLY A 33 12.50 11.29 -10.19
N ILE A 34 13.44 11.02 -11.11
CA ILE A 34 13.67 9.67 -11.65
C ILE A 34 14.21 8.75 -10.55
N GLU A 35 15.07 9.29 -9.68
CA GLU A 35 15.64 8.62 -8.52
C GLU A 35 14.54 8.22 -7.53
N ALA A 36 13.65 9.17 -7.18
CA ALA A 36 12.53 8.90 -6.28
C ALA A 36 11.55 7.87 -6.87
N VAL A 37 11.28 7.93 -8.18
CA VAL A 37 10.47 6.91 -8.87
C VAL A 37 11.14 5.54 -8.80
N ALA A 38 12.47 5.47 -8.96
CA ALA A 38 13.22 4.22 -8.85
C ALA A 38 13.16 3.66 -7.42
N GLU A 39 13.31 4.49 -6.38
CA GLU A 39 13.19 4.08 -4.98
C GLU A 39 11.80 3.53 -4.66
N VAL A 40 10.73 4.23 -5.07
CA VAL A 40 9.36 3.78 -4.84
C VAL A 40 9.10 2.44 -5.53
N ARG A 41 9.63 2.23 -6.74
CA ARG A 41 9.44 1.00 -7.52
C ARG A 41 10.22 -0.20 -6.97
N HIS A 42 11.45 -0.01 -6.53
CA HIS A 42 12.33 -1.12 -6.14
C HIS A 42 12.36 -1.39 -4.64
N ILE A 43 12.01 -0.41 -3.81
CA ILE A 43 12.10 -0.52 -2.35
C ILE A 43 10.71 -0.52 -1.71
N MET A 44 9.84 0.42 -2.10
CA MET A 44 8.57 0.68 -1.39
C MET A 44 7.35 -0.06 -1.95
N LEU A 45 7.51 -0.81 -3.06
CA LEU A 45 6.40 -1.49 -3.70
C LEU A 45 5.81 -2.58 -2.78
N VAL A 46 4.48 -2.69 -2.74
CA VAL A 46 3.73 -3.64 -1.88
C VAL A 46 4.29 -5.08 -1.89
N PRO A 47 4.67 -5.69 -3.03
CA PRO A 47 5.24 -7.04 -3.05
C PRO A 47 6.56 -7.16 -2.27
N HIS A 48 7.36 -6.10 -2.18
CA HIS A 48 8.59 -6.07 -1.39
C HIS A 48 8.35 -5.86 0.11
N GLN A 49 7.11 -5.51 0.50
CA GLN A 49 6.71 -5.22 1.88
C GLN A 49 5.77 -6.29 2.47
N ILE A 50 5.61 -7.45 1.82
CA ILE A 50 4.75 -8.55 2.31
C ILE A 50 5.23 -9.08 3.66
N VAL A 51 6.55 -9.18 3.86
CA VAL A 51 7.17 -9.65 5.11
C VAL A 51 7.78 -8.47 5.84
N SER A 52 7.35 -8.24 7.08
CA SER A 52 7.89 -7.16 7.88
C SER A 52 9.17 -7.61 8.62
N PRO A 53 10.27 -6.85 8.55
CA PRO A 53 11.49 -7.16 9.30
C PRO A 53 11.32 -6.95 10.82
N LYS A 54 10.26 -6.29 11.28
CA LYS A 54 10.00 -6.06 12.71
C LYS A 54 9.79 -7.37 13.47
N ASN A 55 9.01 -8.28 12.88
CA ASN A 55 8.60 -9.54 13.50
C ASN A 55 9.01 -10.77 12.66
N ASN A 56 9.68 -10.57 11.52
CA ASN A 56 10.00 -11.60 10.54
C ASN A 56 8.79 -12.46 10.14
N CYS A 57 7.62 -11.84 10.03
CA CYS A 57 6.37 -12.49 9.69
C CYS A 57 5.65 -11.74 8.55
N PRO A 58 4.81 -12.44 7.76
CA PRO A 58 4.00 -11.81 6.74
C PRO A 58 2.95 -10.89 7.39
N VAL A 59 2.88 -9.64 6.91
CA VAL A 59 1.89 -8.64 7.32
C VAL A 59 0.76 -8.47 6.31
N ILE A 60 0.92 -9.04 5.11
CA ILE A 60 -0.11 -9.11 4.07
C ILE A 60 -0.51 -10.58 3.92
N GLY A 61 -1.81 -10.85 3.98
CA GLY A 61 -2.37 -12.20 3.94
C GLY A 61 -3.77 -12.24 3.35
N ILE A 62 -4.34 -13.44 3.27
CA ILE A 62 -5.73 -13.62 2.83
C ILE A 62 -6.64 -13.14 3.95
N VAL A 63 -7.54 -12.21 3.63
CA VAL A 63 -8.52 -11.61 4.56
C VAL A 63 -9.91 -11.62 3.92
N GLN A 64 -10.95 -11.51 4.74
CA GLN A 64 -12.37 -11.50 4.36
C GLN A 64 -13.04 -10.25 4.93
#